data_AF-A0A0N4ZYS0-F1
#
_entry.id   AF-A0A0N4ZYS0-F1
#
_cell.length_a   1.000
_cell.length_b   1.000
_cell.length_c   1.000
_cell.angle_alpha   90.00
_cell.angle_beta   90.00
_cell.angle_gamma   90.00
#
_symmetry.space_group_name_H-M   'P 1'
#
loop_
_entity.id
_entity.type
_entity.pdbx_description
1 polymer ?
#
loop_
_entity_poly.entity_id
_entity_poly.type
_entity_poly.pdbx_seq_one_letter_code
_entity_poly.pdbx_strand_id
1 'polypeptide(L)'
;MDKDLDFLELDNSIAIYGNQKIMKKMSSEAKSVLEDKLRMILISHIYERKYNKIPEEFQKLNYKEIKEIFVPQIAGGINVVHFLKFIDKWQKRRAENKTNLKSMLQLVNYNKVILPDLINYVQSVLCKNGEPKTSGLTEFEKFLILLTLDSMKREEKKRNISKNRKRINSDN
;
A
#
# COMPACT_ATOMS: atom_id res chain seq x y z
N MET A 1 18.04 -11.04 -26.35
CA MET A 1 16.60 -10.85 -26.04
C MET A 1 16.41 -9.98 -24.79
N ASP A 2 17.51 -9.56 -24.14
CA ASP A 2 17.48 -8.88 -22.83
C ASP A 2 17.42 -7.34 -22.91
N LYS A 3 17.67 -6.71 -24.07
CA LYS A 3 17.71 -5.24 -24.24
C LYS A 3 16.33 -4.54 -24.35
N ASP A 4 15.23 -5.29 -24.49
CA ASP A 4 13.91 -4.70 -24.77
C ASP A 4 12.97 -4.65 -23.56
N LEU A 5 13.39 -5.20 -22.40
CA LEU A 5 12.55 -5.28 -21.20
C LEU A 5 12.24 -3.90 -20.60
N ASP A 6 13.18 -2.97 -20.69
CA ASP A 6 13.01 -1.59 -20.22
C ASP A 6 11.94 -0.83 -21.02
N PHE A 7 11.74 -1.18 -22.29
CA PHE A 7 10.77 -0.53 -23.18
C PHE A 7 9.39 -1.17 -23.17
N LEU A 8 9.21 -2.31 -22.49
CA LEU A 8 7.90 -2.95 -22.39
C LEU A 8 6.86 -2.04 -21.74
N GLU A 9 5.65 -2.01 -22.28
CA GLU A 9 4.53 -1.41 -21.58
C GLU A 9 4.28 -2.11 -20.23
N LEU A 10 3.66 -1.40 -19.29
CA LEU A 10 3.43 -1.92 -17.95
C LEU A 10 2.60 -3.21 -17.99
N ASP A 11 1.57 -3.29 -18.83
CA ASP A 11 0.72 -4.48 -18.89
C ASP A 11 1.50 -5.72 -19.36
N ASN A 12 2.37 -5.55 -20.36
CA ASN A 12 3.25 -6.61 -20.84
C ASN A 12 4.27 -7.02 -19.77
N SER A 13 4.82 -6.05 -19.04
CA SER A 13 5.75 -6.29 -17.92
C SER A 13 5.08 -7.13 -16.82
N ILE A 14 3.84 -6.77 -16.44
CA ILE A 14 3.04 -7.50 -15.46
C ILE A 14 2.67 -8.90 -15.95
N ALA A 15 2.29 -9.04 -17.23
CA ALA A 15 1.93 -10.32 -17.82
C ALA A 15 3.12 -11.30 -17.85
N ILE A 16 4.32 -10.81 -18.17
CA ILE A 16 5.55 -11.61 -18.14
C ILE A 16 5.88 -11.99 -16.70
N TYR A 17 5.88 -11.03 -15.78
CA TYR A 17 6.24 -11.26 -14.38
C TYR A 17 5.28 -12.23 -13.68
N GLY A 18 3.98 -12.09 -13.89
CA GLY A 18 2.96 -13.00 -13.36
C GLY A 18 2.96 -14.40 -14.02
N ASN A 19 3.76 -14.63 -15.07
CA ASN A 19 3.85 -15.92 -15.74
C ASN A 19 5.11 -16.67 -15.32
N GLN A 20 4.97 -17.52 -14.29
CA GLN A 20 6.06 -18.34 -13.76
C GLN A 20 6.73 -19.25 -14.79
N LYS A 21 6.04 -19.67 -15.87
CA LYS A 21 6.65 -20.47 -16.94
C LYS A 21 7.62 -19.66 -17.78
N ILE A 22 7.29 -18.38 -18.02
CA ILE A 22 8.18 -17.44 -18.73
C ILE A 22 9.33 -17.06 -17.81
N MET A 23 9.02 -16.63 -16.58
CA MET A 23 10.02 -16.23 -15.58
C MET A 23 11.08 -17.32 -15.40
N LYS A 24 10.71 -18.60 -15.26
CA LYS A 24 11.69 -19.70 -15.10
C LYS A 24 12.69 -19.83 -16.25
N LYS A 25 12.34 -19.40 -17.46
CA LYS A 25 13.20 -19.47 -18.65
C LYS A 25 14.05 -18.21 -18.87
N MET A 26 13.78 -17.12 -18.14
CA MET A 26 14.54 -15.88 -18.23
C MET A 26 15.88 -16.00 -17.48
N SER A 27 16.88 -15.29 -18.01
CA SER A 27 18.17 -15.08 -17.34
C SER A 27 17.97 -14.37 -16.00
N SER A 28 18.90 -14.54 -15.06
CA SER A 28 18.86 -13.82 -13.78
C SER A 28 18.89 -12.31 -13.96
N GLU A 29 19.67 -11.82 -14.93
CA GLU A 29 19.79 -10.40 -15.26
C GLU A 29 18.46 -9.84 -15.78
N ALA A 30 17.83 -10.51 -16.75
CA ALA A 30 16.53 -10.12 -17.27
C ALA A 30 15.43 -10.08 -16.20
N LYS A 31 15.45 -11.04 -15.25
CA LYS A 31 14.52 -11.04 -14.11
C LYS A 31 14.74 -9.81 -13.23
N SER A 32 15.99 -9.51 -12.89
CA SER A 32 16.32 -8.35 -12.05
C SER A 32 15.84 -7.06 -12.71
N VAL A 33 16.09 -6.87 -14.00
CA VAL A 33 15.64 -5.68 -14.75
C VAL A 33 14.11 -5.54 -14.69
N LEU A 34 13.37 -6.63 -14.92
CA LEU A 34 11.90 -6.61 -14.86
C LEU A 34 11.39 -6.30 -13.44
N GLU A 35 11.95 -6.95 -12.44
CA GLU A 35 11.61 -6.72 -11.03
C GLU A 35 11.91 -5.28 -10.60
N ASP A 36 13.07 -4.75 -10.97
CA ASP A 36 13.49 -3.38 -10.65
C ASP A 36 12.61 -2.35 -11.34
N LYS A 37 12.25 -2.57 -12.60
CA LYS A 37 11.29 -1.72 -13.32
C LYS A 37 9.94 -1.69 -12.61
N LEU A 38 9.36 -2.86 -12.31
CA LEU A 38 8.07 -2.95 -11.61
C LEU A 38 8.12 -2.32 -10.22
N ARG A 39 9.22 -2.56 -9.49
CA ARG A 39 9.51 -1.94 -8.20
C ARG A 39 9.58 -0.43 -8.31
N MET A 40 10.33 0.13 -9.26
CA MET A 40 10.45 1.58 -9.45
C MET A 40 9.11 2.25 -9.79
N ILE A 41 8.28 1.60 -10.62
CA ILE A 41 6.91 2.09 -10.91
C ILE A 41 6.07 2.07 -9.64
N LEU A 42 6.13 1.00 -8.86
CA LEU A 42 5.34 0.88 -7.64
C LEU A 42 5.80 1.92 -6.60
N ILE A 43 7.10 2.14 -6.47
CA ILE A 43 7.70 3.19 -5.64
C ILE A 43 7.21 4.56 -6.08
N SER A 44 7.32 4.92 -7.36
CA SER A 44 6.93 6.26 -7.79
C SER A 44 5.48 6.58 -7.43
N HIS A 45 4.56 5.64 -7.59
CA HIS A 45 3.14 5.81 -7.25
C HIS A 45 2.83 5.79 -5.74
N ILE A 46 3.73 5.26 -4.91
CA ILE A 46 3.60 5.25 -3.44
C ILE A 46 4.27 6.49 -2.80
N TYR A 47 5.39 6.95 -3.37
CA TYR A 47 6.26 7.98 -2.79
C TYR A 47 6.04 9.37 -3.36
N GLU A 48 5.76 9.49 -4.66
CA GLU A 48 5.66 10.80 -5.29
C GLU A 48 4.23 11.32 -5.23
N ARG A 49 4.05 12.49 -4.61
CA ARG A 49 2.74 13.16 -4.49
C ARG A 49 2.06 13.45 -5.83
N LYS A 50 2.82 13.48 -6.93
CA LYS A 50 2.29 13.72 -8.27
C LYS A 50 1.42 12.58 -8.78
N TYR A 51 1.56 11.38 -8.21
CA TYR A 51 0.76 10.22 -8.58
C TYR A 51 -0.36 9.97 -7.58
N ASN A 52 -1.57 9.77 -8.11
CA ASN A 52 -2.79 9.69 -7.31
C ASN A 52 -3.24 8.25 -7.02
N LYS A 53 -2.66 7.25 -7.69
CA LYS A 53 -3.06 5.83 -7.56
C LYS A 53 -1.97 4.89 -8.06
N ILE A 54 -1.86 3.71 -7.45
CA ILE A 54 -1.08 2.59 -8.03
C ILE A 54 -1.81 2.11 -9.30
N PRO A 55 -1.08 1.82 -10.40
CA PRO A 55 -1.68 1.31 -11.64
C PRO A 55 -2.48 0.02 -11.42
N GLU A 56 -3.57 -0.16 -12.17
CA GLU A 56 -4.52 -1.25 -11.92
C GLU A 56 -3.99 -2.61 -12.42
N GLU A 57 -3.00 -2.60 -13.32
CA GLU A 57 -2.31 -3.76 -13.85
C GLU A 57 -1.69 -4.60 -12.73
N PHE A 58 -1.15 -3.96 -11.68
CA PHE A 58 -0.62 -4.65 -10.50
C PHE A 58 -1.67 -5.51 -9.77
N GLN A 59 -2.96 -5.26 -9.97
CA GLN A 59 -4.01 -6.10 -9.39
C GLN A 59 -4.05 -7.52 -9.98
N LYS A 60 -3.39 -7.75 -11.12
CA LYS A 60 -3.25 -9.07 -11.77
C LYS A 60 -2.23 -9.98 -11.06
N LEU A 61 -1.38 -9.42 -10.20
CA LEU A 61 -0.37 -10.18 -9.47
C LEU A 61 -0.96 -10.84 -8.23
N ASN A 62 -0.42 -12.01 -7.86
CA ASN A 62 -0.75 -12.67 -6.60
C ASN A 62 0.08 -12.11 -5.43
N TYR A 63 -0.15 -12.62 -4.22
CA TYR A 63 0.53 -12.14 -3.02
C TYR A 63 2.06 -12.30 -3.08
N LYS A 64 2.56 -13.45 -3.55
CA LYS A 64 4.00 -13.71 -3.62
C LYS A 64 4.68 -12.74 -4.59
N GLU A 65 4.11 -12.59 -5.77
CA GLU A 65 4.58 -11.69 -6.81
C GLU A 65 4.61 -10.23 -6.33
N ILE A 66 3.53 -9.75 -5.68
CA ILE A 66 3.53 -8.39 -5.13
C ILE A 66 4.59 -8.26 -4.04
N LYS A 67 4.68 -9.23 -3.12
CA LYS A 67 5.63 -9.17 -2.01
C LYS A 67 7.09 -9.08 -2.46
N GLU A 68 7.46 -9.74 -3.56
CA GLU A 68 8.82 -9.75 -4.10
C GLU A 68 9.25 -8.39 -4.69
N ILE A 69 8.33 -7.70 -5.37
CA ILE A 69 8.59 -6.35 -5.89
C ILE A 69 8.31 -5.25 -4.86
N PHE A 70 7.53 -5.55 -3.82
CA PHE A 70 7.19 -4.64 -2.74
C PHE A 70 8.27 -4.67 -1.65
N VAL A 71 9.18 -3.69 -1.65
CA VAL A 71 10.28 -3.64 -0.69
C VAL A 71 9.84 -2.95 0.62
N PRO A 72 9.88 -3.63 1.78
CA PRO A 72 9.50 -3.04 3.08
C PRO A 72 10.44 -1.93 3.58
N GLN A 73 11.67 -1.86 3.06
CA GLN A 73 12.70 -0.92 3.52
C GLN A 73 12.57 0.51 3.02
N ILE A 74 11.50 0.85 2.31
CA ILE A 74 11.23 2.25 2.01
C ILE A 74 10.47 2.87 3.20
N ALA A 75 11.09 2.78 4.36
CA ALA A 75 10.69 3.39 5.60
C ALA A 75 10.93 4.91 5.53
N GLY A 76 10.03 5.67 4.89
CA GLY A 76 10.25 7.11 4.77
C GLY A 76 9.07 7.94 4.31
N GLY A 77 8.40 7.55 3.23
CA GLY A 77 7.41 8.36 2.55
C GLY A 77 6.26 7.51 2.05
N ILE A 78 5.23 7.29 2.86
CA ILE A 78 4.08 6.53 2.38
C ILE A 78 2.83 7.40 2.49
N ASN A 79 2.19 7.64 1.34
CA ASN A 79 0.76 7.91 1.33
C ASN A 79 0.04 6.58 1.60
N VAL A 80 -0.09 6.24 2.89
CA VAL A 80 -0.60 4.92 3.34
C VAL A 80 -1.98 4.62 2.74
N VAL A 81 -2.78 5.66 2.52
CA VAL A 81 -4.12 5.55 1.94
C VAL A 81 -4.10 5.05 0.50
N HIS A 82 -3.11 5.43 -0.32
CA HIS A 82 -2.99 4.92 -1.69
C HIS A 82 -2.78 3.41 -1.71
N PHE A 83 -1.91 2.91 -0.82
CA PHE A 83 -1.66 1.49 -0.72
C PHE A 83 -2.86 0.72 -0.16
N LEU A 84 -3.56 1.28 0.83
CA LEU A 84 -4.81 0.69 1.33
C LEU A 84 -5.90 0.60 0.26
N LYS A 85 -6.06 1.64 -0.56
CA LYS A 85 -6.97 1.63 -1.72
C LYS A 85 -6.61 0.53 -2.72
N PHE A 86 -5.31 0.33 -2.96
CA PHE A 86 -4.84 -0.75 -3.81
C PHE A 86 -5.17 -2.13 -3.22
N ILE A 87 -4.86 -2.36 -1.94
CA ILE A 87 -5.17 -3.62 -1.25
C ILE A 87 -6.67 -3.93 -1.32
N ASP A 88 -7.53 -2.93 -1.08
CA ASP A 88 -8.99 -3.11 -1.13
C ASP A 88 -9.47 -3.59 -2.51
N LYS A 89 -8.93 -3.03 -3.60
CA LYS A 89 -9.26 -3.49 -4.96
C LYS A 89 -8.65 -4.86 -5.24
N TRP A 90 -7.39 -5.06 -4.87
CA TRP A 90 -6.62 -6.27 -5.12
C TRP A 90 -7.23 -7.51 -4.45
N GLN A 91 -7.69 -7.41 -3.20
CA GLN A 91 -8.31 -8.53 -2.47
C GLN A 91 -9.63 -8.99 -3.10
N LYS A 92 -10.33 -8.10 -3.82
CA LYS A 92 -11.61 -8.38 -4.49
C LYS A 92 -11.43 -9.06 -5.85
N ARG A 93 -10.22 -9.03 -6.45
CA ARG A 93 -9.93 -9.58 -7.78
C ARG A 93 -9.84 -11.10 -7.82
N ARG A 94 -9.34 -11.75 -6.76
CA ARG A 94 -9.14 -13.21 -6.69
C ARG A 94 -9.40 -13.74 -5.28
N ALA A 95 -9.97 -14.94 -5.18
CA ALA A 95 -10.20 -15.60 -3.89
C ALA A 95 -8.91 -15.82 -3.09
N GLU A 96 -7.80 -16.16 -3.78
CA GLU A 96 -6.47 -16.30 -3.16
C GLU A 96 -5.92 -14.98 -2.60
N ASN A 97 -6.29 -13.84 -3.18
CA ASN A 97 -5.86 -12.54 -2.64
C ASN A 97 -6.56 -12.26 -1.31
N LYS A 98 -7.83 -12.64 -1.19
CA LYS A 98 -8.60 -12.52 0.05
C LYS A 98 -7.98 -13.35 1.18
N THR A 99 -7.51 -14.56 0.91
CA THR A 99 -6.84 -15.41 1.93
C THR A 99 -5.50 -14.82 2.38
N ASN A 100 -4.83 -14.05 1.53
CA ASN A 100 -3.56 -13.38 1.84
C ASN A 100 -3.72 -11.94 2.36
N LEU A 101 -4.95 -11.46 2.59
CA LEU A 101 -5.23 -10.09 3.00
C LEU A 101 -4.45 -9.68 4.25
N LYS A 102 -4.49 -10.51 5.30
CA LYS A 102 -3.80 -10.23 6.57
C LYS A 102 -2.29 -10.03 6.38
N SER A 103 -1.66 -10.88 5.57
CA SER A 103 -0.23 -10.79 5.25
C SER A 103 0.09 -9.53 4.44
N MET A 104 -0.80 -9.15 3.52
CA MET A 104 -0.65 -7.94 2.73
C MET A 104 -0.77 -6.67 3.59
N LEU A 105 -1.70 -6.66 4.56
CA LEU A 105 -1.89 -5.56 5.51
C LEU A 105 -0.68 -5.35 6.43
N GLN A 106 0.11 -6.39 6.72
CA GLN A 106 1.34 -6.27 7.50
C GLN A 106 2.45 -5.46 6.77
N LEU A 107 2.34 -5.25 5.46
CA LEU A 107 3.26 -4.41 4.69
C LEU A 107 3.01 -2.91 4.90
N VAL A 108 1.88 -2.54 5.53
CA VAL A 108 1.52 -1.13 5.76
C VAL A 108 2.39 -0.52 6.86
N ASN A 109 3.11 0.56 6.55
CA ASN A 109 3.88 1.30 7.56
C ASN A 109 3.00 2.29 8.33
N TYR A 110 2.60 1.91 9.53
CA TYR A 110 1.73 2.70 10.41
C TYR A 110 2.33 4.04 10.85
N ASN A 111 3.66 4.20 10.86
CA ASN A 111 4.31 5.40 11.37
C ASN A 111 4.19 6.61 10.42
N LYS A 112 3.76 6.37 9.17
CA LYS A 112 3.69 7.38 8.11
C LYS A 112 2.26 7.70 7.67
N VAL A 113 1.25 7.24 8.41
CA VAL A 113 -0.15 7.58 8.14
C VAL A 113 -0.38 9.07 8.34
N ILE A 114 -0.92 9.73 7.32
CA ILE A 114 -1.50 11.07 7.42
C ILE A 114 -2.94 10.89 7.91
N LEU A 115 -3.21 11.27 9.16
CA LEU A 115 -4.50 10.98 9.81
C LEU A 115 -5.71 11.57 9.07
N PRO A 116 -5.69 12.83 8.58
CA PRO A 116 -6.80 13.37 7.79
C PRO A 116 -7.13 12.52 6.56
N ASP A 117 -6.12 12.08 5.81
CA ASP A 117 -6.31 11.27 4.61
C ASP A 117 -6.91 9.91 4.96
N LEU A 118 -6.45 9.30 6.06
CA LEU A 118 -6.97 8.03 6.55
C LEU A 118 -8.43 8.15 6.98
N ILE A 119 -8.78 9.19 7.74
CA ILE A 119 -10.16 9.44 8.18
C ILE A 119 -11.08 9.60 6.96
N ASN A 120 -10.69 10.44 6.00
CA ASN A 120 -11.45 10.65 4.77
C ASN A 120 -11.66 9.34 4.01
N TYR A 121 -10.62 8.51 3.93
CA TYR A 121 -10.73 7.20 3.29
C TYR A 121 -11.64 6.24 4.06
N VAL A 122 -11.48 6.13 5.38
CA VAL A 122 -12.34 5.26 6.22
C VAL A 122 -13.80 5.68 6.11
N GLN A 123 -14.12 6.98 6.16
CA GLN A 123 -15.48 7.49 5.93
C GLN A 123 -16.00 7.10 4.55
N SER A 124 -15.18 7.21 3.49
CA SER A 124 -15.60 6.80 2.14
C SER A 124 -15.87 5.30 1.99
N VAL A 125 -15.23 4.46 2.82
CA VAL A 125 -15.42 3.01 2.80
C VAL A 125 -16.59 2.58 3.67
N LEU A 126 -16.73 3.19 4.85
CA LEU A 126 -17.72 2.81 5.86
C LEU A 126 -19.06 3.50 5.68
N CYS A 127 -19.13 4.62 4.96
CA CYS A 127 -20.37 5.35 4.74
C CYS A 127 -20.81 5.28 3.26
N LYS A 128 -22.13 5.18 3.04
CA LYS A 128 -22.76 5.34 1.73
C LYS A 128 -23.65 6.58 1.81
N ASN A 129 -23.39 7.60 0.99
CA ASN A 129 -24.11 8.88 1.02
C ASN A 129 -24.09 9.57 2.40
N GLY A 130 -23.01 9.43 3.16
CA GLY A 130 -22.88 10.00 4.51
C GLY A 130 -23.47 9.15 5.63
N GLU A 131 -24.21 8.10 5.32
CA GLU A 131 -24.78 7.18 6.32
C GLU A 131 -23.86 5.96 6.53
N PRO A 132 -23.68 5.50 7.79
CA PRO A 132 -22.93 4.27 8.06
C PRO A 132 -23.53 3.07 7.31
N LYS A 133 -22.66 2.21 6.78
CA LYS A 133 -23.06 0.91 6.23
C LYS A 133 -23.79 0.11 7.30
N THR A 134 -24.95 -0.41 6.92
CA THR A 134 -25.80 -1.27 7.76
C THR A 134 -25.42 -2.75 7.68
N SER A 135 -24.61 -3.13 6.70
CA SER A 135 -24.03 -4.48 6.60
C SER A 135 -22.91 -4.68 7.63
N GLY A 136 -22.72 -5.90 8.10
CA GLY A 136 -21.60 -6.25 8.97
C GLY A 136 -20.24 -5.87 8.37
N LEU A 137 -19.27 -5.55 9.24
CA LEU A 137 -17.93 -5.12 8.83
C LEU A 137 -17.09 -6.29 8.30
N THR A 138 -16.49 -6.09 7.14
CA THR A 138 -15.46 -6.97 6.58
C THR A 138 -14.16 -6.91 7.39
N GLU A 139 -13.27 -7.90 7.22
CA GLU A 139 -11.97 -7.91 7.87
C GLU A 139 -11.10 -6.69 7.50
N PHE A 140 -11.16 -6.27 6.23
CA PHE A 140 -10.47 -5.07 5.77
C PHE A 140 -11.02 -3.80 6.44
N GLU A 141 -12.33 -3.67 6.54
CA GLU A 141 -12.98 -2.53 7.21
C GLU A 141 -12.65 -2.49 8.71
N LYS A 142 -12.63 -3.64 9.39
CA LYS A 142 -12.18 -3.74 10.80
C LYS A 142 -10.73 -3.27 10.95
N PHE A 143 -9.84 -3.67 10.03
CA PHE A 143 -8.46 -3.21 10.02
C PHE A 143 -8.36 -1.69 9.84
N LEU A 144 -9.11 -1.09 8.92
CA LEU A 144 -9.11 0.36 8.71
C LEU A 144 -9.50 1.13 9.97
N ILE A 145 -10.51 0.64 10.69
CA ILE A 145 -10.96 1.22 11.96
C ILE A 145 -9.84 1.15 13.00
N LEU A 146 -9.24 -0.03 13.20
CA LEU A 146 -8.14 -0.22 14.16
C LEU A 146 -6.93 0.66 13.84
N LEU A 147 -6.54 0.72 12.55
CA LEU A 147 -5.48 1.59 12.09
C LEU A 147 -5.75 3.07 12.37
N THR A 148 -7.00 3.50 12.21
CA THR A 148 -7.43 4.88 12.48
C THR A 148 -7.33 5.19 13.97
N LEU A 149 -7.87 4.32 14.82
CA LEU A 149 -7.81 4.48 16.28
C LEU A 149 -6.37 4.53 16.79
N ASP A 150 -5.50 3.64 16.30
CA ASP A 150 -4.09 3.64 16.68
C ASP A 150 -3.35 4.89 16.19
N SER A 151 -3.70 5.40 15.01
CA SER A 151 -3.15 6.65 14.48
C SER A 151 -3.57 7.86 15.32
N MET A 152 -4.84 7.92 15.74
CA MET A 152 -5.36 8.97 16.63
C MET A 152 -4.63 8.94 18.00
N LYS A 153 -4.50 7.76 18.62
CA LYS A 153 -3.76 7.60 19.89
C LYS A 153 -2.31 8.06 19.79
N ARG A 154 -1.64 7.79 18.66
CA ARG A 154 -0.26 8.25 18.43
C ARG A 154 -0.17 9.77 18.31
N GLU A 155 -1.10 10.40 17.58
CA GLU A 155 -1.15 11.86 17.49
C GLU A 155 -1.40 12.52 18.84
N GLU A 156 -2.32 11.98 19.63
CA GLU A 156 -2.63 12.50 20.96
C GLU A 156 -1.39 12.43 21.88
N LYS A 157 -0.68 11.30 21.91
CA LYS A 157 0.58 11.15 22.65
C LYS A 157 1.61 12.20 22.23
N LYS A 158 1.79 12.45 20.92
CA LYS A 158 2.70 13.50 20.41
C LYS A 158 2.29 14.90 20.88
N ARG A 159 0.99 15.21 20.90
CA ARG A 159 0.45 16.49 21.40
C ARG A 159 0.69 16.65 22.89
N ASN A 160 0.53 15.60 23.69
CA ASN A 160 0.75 15.66 25.14
C ASN A 160 2.24 15.87 25.48
N ILE A 161 3.15 15.17 24.79
CA ILE A 161 4.59 15.35 24.97
C ILE A 161 5.02 16.78 24.61
N SER A 162 4.53 17.33 23.50
CA SER A 162 4.85 18.70 23.08
C SER A 162 4.28 19.76 24.03
N LYS A 163 3.07 19.57 24.57
CA LYS A 163 2.51 20.44 25.62
C LYS A 163 3.36 20.42 26.90
N ASN A 164 3.80 19.25 27.34
CA ASN A 164 4.65 19.13 28.53
C ASN A 164 6.03 19.77 28.35
N ARG A 165 6.65 19.62 27.16
CA ARG A 165 7.91 20.32 26.83
C ARG A 165 7.77 21.83 26.83
N LYS A 166 6.64 22.36 26.32
CA LYS A 166 6.37 23.81 26.34
C LYS A 166 6.22 24.36 27.76
N ARG A 167 5.59 23.61 28.67
CA ARG A 167 5.48 23.98 30.09
C ARG A 167 6.85 24.05 30.78
N ILE A 168 7.69 23.02 30.59
CA ILE A 168 9.02 22.98 31.20
C ILE A 168 9.92 24.14 30.71
N ASN A 169 9.78 24.55 29.45
CA ASN A 169 10.55 25.67 28.90
C ASN A 169 9.97 27.06 29.21
N SER A 170 8.74 27.18 29.71
CA SER A 170 8.15 28.45 30.15
C SER A 170 8.37 28.74 31.62
N ASP A 171 8.81 27.73 32.38
CA ASP A 171 9.04 27.80 33.83
C ASP A 171 10.55 27.95 34.17
N ASN A 172 11.41 28.12 33.16
CA ASN A 172 12.83 28.48 33.23
C ASN A 172 13.06 29.83 32.55
#